data_AF-A0A378XZK6-F1
#
_entry.id   AF-A0A378XZK6-F1
#
_cell.length_a   1.000
_cell.length_b   1.000
_cell.length_c   1.000
_cell.angle_alpha   90.00
_cell.angle_beta   90.00
_cell.angle_gamma   90.00
#
_symmetry.space_group_name_H-M   'P 1'
#
loop_
_entity.id
_entity.type
_entity.pdbx_description
1 polymer ?
#
loop_
_entity_poly.entity_id
_entity_poly.type
_entity_poly.pdbx_seq_one_letter_code
_entity_poly.pdbx_strand_id
1 'polypeptide(L)'
;MKLKNFTNRNRIVIKYDPKMENSTPSPLIVRNMLEECSVNNFDEAKKEFDIIDVIDATSDNFSNRCQLCHTPNLKHNFVLHNRITGRTLHVGSRCIIRFNVLKGAVDVSSGIALLQNKADEHTLKHEIRSMVGLIIFPPMPEATDYNKFLKKLHKYFEVRGIGNPTIEQLALLILGDEWANKSEELLMKIKNMWYDPGKIETLKTKKIAPLKNPKEGTTWSKKRTLRTENVSAGRSRAYNTEQYVADYK
;
A
#
# COMPACT_ATOMS: atom_id res chain seq x y z
N MET A 1 21.54 -3.34 -10.03
CA MET A 1 20.63 -4.41 -9.58
C MET A 1 19.36 -4.34 -10.41
N LYS A 2 19.07 -5.31 -11.30
CA LYS A 2 17.81 -5.35 -12.05
C LYS A 2 16.71 -5.95 -11.17
N LEU A 3 15.80 -5.11 -10.67
CA LEU A 3 14.65 -5.53 -9.89
C LEU A 3 13.69 -6.32 -10.79
N LYS A 4 13.41 -7.58 -10.45
CA LYS A 4 12.37 -8.37 -11.12
C LYS A 4 11.00 -7.73 -10.84
N ASN A 5 10.21 -7.55 -11.90
CA ASN A 5 8.84 -7.04 -11.83
C ASN A 5 7.96 -7.99 -11.02
N PHE A 6 7.70 -7.65 -9.75
CA PHE A 6 6.61 -8.25 -9.00
C PHE A 6 5.29 -7.81 -9.64
N THR A 7 4.60 -8.72 -10.31
CA THR A 7 3.23 -8.51 -10.78
C THR A 7 2.30 -8.52 -9.57
N ASN A 8 2.12 -7.35 -8.98
CA ASN A 8 1.23 -7.16 -7.84
C ASN A 8 -0.21 -7.17 -8.35
N ARG A 9 -1.02 -8.18 -7.96
CA ARG A 9 -2.40 -8.34 -8.44
C ARG A 9 -3.32 -7.18 -8.04
N ASN A 10 -2.91 -6.36 -7.08
CA ASN A 10 -3.69 -5.24 -6.54
C ASN A 10 -3.17 -3.86 -6.98
N ARG A 11 -2.29 -3.79 -7.99
CA ARG A 11 -1.82 -2.49 -8.48
C ARG A 11 -2.94 -1.75 -9.19
N ILE A 12 -3.23 -0.54 -8.74
CA ILE A 12 -4.15 0.37 -9.43
C ILE A 12 -3.46 0.84 -10.72
N VAL A 13 -4.07 0.56 -11.86
CA VAL A 13 -3.55 0.98 -13.17
C VAL A 13 -4.47 2.03 -13.76
N ILE A 14 -3.92 3.22 -14.00
CA ILE A 14 -4.67 4.32 -14.63
C ILE A 14 -4.76 4.05 -16.13
N LYS A 15 -5.98 3.71 -16.57
CA LYS A 15 -6.27 3.53 -18.00
C LYS A 15 -6.61 4.88 -18.63
N TYR A 16 -5.97 5.15 -19.76
CA TYR A 16 -6.21 6.33 -20.56
C TYR A 16 -6.54 5.92 -22.00
N ASP A 17 -7.50 6.63 -22.59
CA ASP A 17 -7.85 6.51 -24.00
C ASP A 17 -7.47 7.85 -24.68
N PRO A 18 -6.52 7.85 -25.62
CA PRO A 18 -6.09 9.05 -26.36
C PRO A 18 -7.25 9.80 -27.01
N LYS A 19 -8.33 9.10 -27.36
CA LYS A 19 -9.51 9.71 -27.99
C LYS A 19 -10.32 10.59 -27.03
N MET A 20 -10.04 10.55 -25.72
CA MET A 20 -10.75 11.33 -24.70
C MET A 20 -10.12 12.70 -24.42
N GLU A 21 -8.98 13.03 -25.03
CA GLU A 21 -8.25 14.27 -24.77
C GLU A 21 -9.05 15.53 -25.12
N ASN A 22 -8.99 16.54 -24.23
CA ASN A 22 -9.43 17.93 -24.47
C ASN A 22 -10.87 18.12 -24.98
N SER A 23 -11.75 17.17 -24.72
CA SER A 23 -13.16 17.38 -25.01
C SER A 23 -13.75 18.41 -24.04
N THR A 24 -14.58 19.29 -24.58
CA THR A 24 -15.25 20.34 -23.80
C THR A 24 -16.00 19.70 -22.61
N PRO A 25 -15.82 20.23 -21.39
CA PRO A 25 -16.51 19.71 -20.23
C PRO A 25 -18.02 19.87 -20.38
N SER A 26 -18.77 18.87 -19.92
CA SER A 26 -20.22 19.00 -19.81
C SER A 26 -20.56 20.15 -18.86
N PRO A 27 -21.65 20.91 -19.10
CA PRO A 27 -22.10 21.97 -18.20
C PRO A 27 -22.28 21.50 -16.75
N LEU A 28 -22.67 20.23 -16.56
CA LEU A 28 -22.77 19.61 -15.24
C LEU A 28 -21.42 19.57 -14.52
N ILE A 29 -20.35 19.22 -15.22
CA ILE A 29 -18.99 19.12 -14.66
C ILE A 29 -18.48 20.50 -14.29
N VAL A 30 -18.72 21.49 -15.17
CA VAL A 30 -18.37 22.88 -14.91
C VAL A 30 -19.10 23.38 -13.66
N ARG A 31 -20.42 23.17 -13.60
CA ARG A 31 -21.24 23.57 -12.46
C ARG A 31 -20.77 22.93 -11.16
N ASN A 32 -20.68 21.60 -11.10
CA ASN A 32 -20.29 20.87 -9.88
C ASN A 32 -18.88 21.28 -9.41
N MET A 33 -17.98 21.64 -10.32
CA MET A 33 -16.66 22.10 -9.96
C MET A 33 -16.66 23.53 -9.41
N LEU A 34 -17.39 24.44 -10.06
CA LEU A 34 -17.50 25.84 -9.65
C LEU A 34 -18.25 26.00 -8.32
N GLU A 35 -19.22 25.14 -8.03
CA GLU A 35 -19.94 25.12 -6.74
C GLU A 35 -19.00 24.88 -5.53
N GLU A 36 -17.83 24.26 -5.76
CA GLU A 36 -16.83 23.95 -4.74
C GLU A 36 -15.62 24.90 -4.74
N CYS A 37 -15.61 25.89 -5.65
CA CYS A 37 -14.51 26.82 -5.87
C CYS A 37 -14.82 28.24 -5.43
N SER A 38 -13.75 29.03 -5.26
CA SER A 38 -13.88 30.47 -4.96
C SER A 38 -14.11 31.30 -6.23
N VAL A 39 -13.56 30.83 -7.35
CA VAL A 39 -13.65 31.47 -8.66
C VAL A 39 -14.85 30.98 -9.47
N ASN A 40 -15.37 31.86 -10.34
CA ASN A 40 -16.47 31.55 -11.26
C ASN A 40 -16.00 31.09 -12.64
N ASN A 41 -14.68 30.97 -12.85
CA ASN A 41 -14.08 30.55 -14.11
C ASN A 41 -13.55 29.12 -13.99
N PHE A 42 -13.96 28.24 -14.92
CA PHE A 42 -13.58 26.82 -14.87
C PHE A 42 -12.07 26.58 -15.03
N ASP A 43 -11.40 27.37 -15.86
CA ASP A 43 -9.96 27.24 -16.10
C ASP A 43 -9.12 27.67 -14.90
N GLU A 44 -9.61 28.66 -14.15
CA GLU A 44 -9.01 29.08 -12.89
C GLU A 44 -9.33 28.10 -11.76
N ALA A 45 -10.57 27.60 -11.69
CA ALA A 45 -11.02 26.64 -10.68
C ALA A 45 -10.14 25.38 -10.65
N LYS A 46 -9.73 24.88 -11.83
CA LYS A 46 -8.80 23.74 -11.94
C LYS A 46 -7.48 23.92 -11.20
N LYS A 47 -7.03 25.15 -11.01
CA LYS A 47 -5.75 25.45 -10.35
C LYS A 47 -5.88 25.49 -8.82
N GLU A 48 -7.10 25.51 -8.28
CA GLU A 48 -7.36 25.51 -6.83
C GLU A 48 -7.24 24.11 -6.21
N PHE A 49 -7.37 23.06 -7.03
CA PHE A 49 -7.42 21.68 -6.56
C PHE A 49 -6.07 20.96 -6.59
N ASP A 50 -5.92 20.10 -5.58
CA ASP A 50 -4.79 19.23 -5.34
C ASP A 50 -5.25 17.79 -5.12
N ILE A 51 -4.49 16.79 -5.56
CA ILE A 51 -4.75 15.40 -5.16
C ILE A 51 -4.08 15.13 -3.82
N ILE A 52 -4.89 14.90 -2.80
CA ILE A 52 -4.40 14.60 -1.46
C ILE A 52 -4.32 13.10 -1.19
N ASP A 53 -5.29 12.32 -1.67
CA ASP A 53 -5.39 10.89 -1.36
C ASP A 53 -6.10 10.08 -2.45
N VAL A 54 -6.01 8.76 -2.33
CA VAL A 54 -6.74 7.78 -3.13
C VAL A 54 -7.51 6.87 -2.17
N ILE A 55 -8.81 6.70 -2.40
CA ILE A 55 -9.69 5.87 -1.58
C ILE A 55 -10.14 4.67 -2.44
N ASP A 56 -10.17 3.47 -1.85
CA ASP A 56 -10.68 2.28 -2.51
C ASP A 56 -12.14 1.97 -2.12
N ALA A 57 -12.75 1.04 -2.85
CA ALA A 57 -14.13 0.63 -2.61
C ALA A 57 -14.39 -0.04 -1.24
N THR A 58 -13.35 -0.33 -0.46
CA THR A 58 -13.48 -0.95 0.87
C THR A 58 -13.52 0.05 2.01
N SER A 59 -13.23 1.32 1.71
CA SER A 59 -13.18 2.40 2.70
C SER A 59 -14.55 3.03 2.92
N ASP A 60 -14.86 3.43 4.15
CA ASP A 60 -16.18 4.01 4.51
C ASP A 60 -16.50 5.32 3.77
N ASN A 61 -15.47 6.13 3.47
CA ASN A 61 -15.60 7.40 2.77
C ASN A 61 -15.65 7.26 1.24
N PHE A 62 -15.74 6.03 0.72
CA PHE A 62 -15.80 5.76 -0.71
C PHE A 62 -17.13 6.21 -1.32
N SER A 63 -17.04 6.91 -2.46
CA SER A 63 -18.19 7.24 -3.29
C SER A 63 -18.19 6.39 -4.56
N ASN A 64 -19.23 5.55 -4.72
CA ASN A 64 -19.43 4.76 -5.93
C ASN A 64 -19.73 5.61 -7.19
N ARG A 65 -20.00 6.91 -7.03
CA ARG A 65 -20.25 7.84 -8.13
C ARG A 65 -19.22 8.96 -8.14
N CYS A 66 -18.77 9.33 -9.34
CA CYS A 66 -17.92 10.52 -9.50
C CYS A 66 -18.71 11.78 -9.14
N GLN A 67 -18.20 12.64 -8.26
CA GLN A 67 -18.89 13.88 -7.90
C GLN A 67 -18.89 14.92 -9.04
N LEU A 68 -17.94 14.83 -9.98
CA LEU A 68 -17.92 15.73 -11.15
C LEU A 68 -18.91 15.31 -12.25
N CYS A 69 -18.90 14.04 -12.66
CA CYS A 69 -19.66 13.57 -13.83
C CYS A 69 -20.77 12.56 -13.52
N HIS A 70 -20.98 12.22 -12.25
CA HIS A 70 -21.94 11.21 -11.76
C HIS A 70 -21.83 9.81 -12.37
N THR A 71 -20.73 9.50 -13.09
CA THR A 71 -20.50 8.15 -13.60
C THR A 71 -20.43 7.16 -12.43
N PRO A 72 -21.23 6.09 -12.44
CA PRO A 72 -21.27 5.09 -11.38
C PRO A 72 -20.13 4.07 -11.52
N ASN A 73 -20.05 3.15 -10.56
CA ASN A 73 -19.14 1.98 -10.56
C ASN A 73 -17.67 2.38 -10.58
N LEU A 74 -17.32 3.41 -9.81
CA LEU A 74 -15.92 3.69 -9.52
C LEU A 74 -15.32 2.51 -8.76
N LYS A 75 -14.02 2.27 -8.97
CA LYS A 75 -13.24 1.31 -8.17
C LYS A 75 -12.40 2.01 -7.11
N HIS A 76 -12.00 3.23 -7.42
CA HIS A 76 -11.18 4.09 -6.59
C HIS A 76 -11.68 5.53 -6.77
N ASN A 77 -11.68 6.31 -5.69
CA ASN A 77 -11.81 7.75 -5.74
C ASN A 77 -10.43 8.38 -5.61
N PHE A 78 -10.17 9.41 -6.41
CA PHE A 78 -9.14 10.39 -6.13
C PHE A 78 -9.79 11.51 -5.34
N VAL A 79 -9.19 11.86 -4.21
CA VAL A 79 -9.66 12.96 -3.36
C VAL A 79 -8.95 14.23 -3.80
N LEU A 80 -9.72 15.12 -4.43
CA LEU A 80 -9.28 16.45 -4.75
C LEU A 80 -9.60 17.37 -3.58
N HIS A 81 -8.64 18.16 -3.13
CA HIS A 81 -8.82 19.15 -2.08
C HIS A 81 -8.61 20.54 -2.65
N ASN A 82 -9.59 21.40 -2.46
CA ASN A 82 -9.48 22.82 -2.77
C ASN A 82 -8.75 23.52 -1.62
N ARG A 83 -7.55 24.03 -1.91
CA ARG A 83 -6.71 24.70 -0.89
C ARG A 83 -7.30 26.01 -0.37
N ILE A 84 -8.18 26.64 -1.13
CA ILE A 84 -8.77 27.96 -0.82
C ILE A 84 -10.05 27.77 0.00
N THR A 85 -10.98 26.97 -0.50
CA THR A 85 -12.29 26.76 0.15
C THR A 85 -12.26 25.67 1.22
N GLY A 86 -11.21 24.84 1.25
CA GLY A 86 -11.10 23.69 2.15
C GLY A 86 -11.96 22.50 1.74
N ARG A 87 -12.74 22.62 0.65
CA ARG A 87 -13.68 21.58 0.22
C ARG A 87 -13.00 20.43 -0.49
N THR A 88 -13.67 19.27 -0.52
CA THR A 88 -13.10 18.04 -1.11
C THR A 88 -14.05 17.39 -2.11
N LEU A 89 -13.50 16.87 -3.20
CA LEU A 89 -14.22 16.14 -4.23
C LEU A 89 -13.67 14.72 -4.43
N HIS A 90 -14.57 13.75 -4.48
CA HIS A 90 -14.30 12.34 -4.78
C HIS A 90 -14.58 12.07 -6.26
N VAL A 91 -13.51 11.88 -7.03
CA VAL A 91 -13.61 11.83 -8.50
C VAL A 91 -12.91 10.60 -9.06
N GLY A 92 -13.33 10.17 -10.24
CA GLY A 92 -12.63 9.13 -10.99
C GLY A 92 -11.44 9.71 -11.78
N SER A 93 -10.41 8.91 -12.01
CA SER A 93 -9.22 9.29 -12.80
C SER A 93 -9.57 9.84 -14.18
N ARG A 94 -10.62 9.31 -14.82
CA ARG A 94 -11.11 9.77 -16.13
C ARG A 94 -11.46 11.27 -16.14
N CYS A 95 -12.13 11.78 -15.11
CA CYS A 95 -12.47 13.21 -15.06
C CYS A 95 -11.22 14.07 -14.87
N ILE A 96 -10.32 13.63 -14.01
CA ILE A 96 -9.08 14.37 -13.75
C ILE A 96 -8.26 14.50 -15.03
N ILE A 97 -8.06 13.39 -15.76
CA ILE A 97 -7.28 13.37 -17.00
C ILE A 97 -7.97 14.17 -18.10
N ARG A 98 -9.27 13.93 -18.31
CA ARG A 98 -10.03 14.51 -19.42
C ARG A 98 -10.11 16.04 -19.35
N PHE A 99 -10.22 16.60 -18.15
CA PHE A 99 -10.39 18.05 -17.97
C PHE A 99 -9.16 18.74 -17.40
N ASN A 100 -8.07 18.00 -17.19
CA ASN A 100 -6.81 18.50 -16.65
C ASN A 100 -7.00 19.29 -15.33
N VAL A 101 -7.66 18.66 -14.35
CA VAL A 101 -8.12 19.28 -13.09
C VAL A 101 -6.98 19.55 -12.08
N LEU A 102 -5.71 19.49 -12.52
CA LEU A 102 -4.56 19.53 -11.61
C LEU A 102 -3.65 20.72 -11.88
N LYS A 103 -3.27 21.40 -10.81
CA LYS A 103 -2.24 22.43 -10.85
C LYS A 103 -0.91 21.83 -11.36
N GLY A 104 -0.38 22.41 -12.44
CA GLY A 104 0.95 22.09 -12.97
C GLY A 104 1.01 20.90 -13.95
N ALA A 105 -0.11 20.21 -14.20
CA ALA A 105 -0.18 19.27 -15.31
C ALA A 105 -0.35 20.08 -16.61
N VAL A 106 0.72 20.20 -17.39
CA VAL A 106 0.69 20.93 -18.68
C VAL A 106 0.11 20.04 -19.78
N ASP A 107 0.33 18.73 -19.66
CA ASP A 107 -0.04 17.72 -20.64
C ASP A 107 -0.67 16.49 -19.97
N VAL A 108 -1.44 15.73 -20.77
CA VAL A 108 -2.15 14.54 -20.31
C VAL A 108 -1.20 13.45 -19.81
N SER A 109 -0.05 13.25 -20.45
CA SER A 109 0.94 12.27 -20.00
C SER A 109 1.45 12.56 -18.58
N SER A 110 1.77 13.82 -18.28
CA SER A 110 2.14 14.23 -16.92
C SER A 110 1.00 14.01 -15.92
N GLY A 111 -0.24 14.30 -16.31
CA GLY A 111 -1.42 14.04 -15.47
C GLY A 111 -1.60 12.56 -15.14
N ILE A 112 -1.43 11.68 -16.13
CA ILE A 112 -1.49 10.22 -15.94
C ILE A 112 -0.35 9.74 -15.03
N ALA A 113 0.88 10.21 -15.26
CA ALA A 113 2.03 9.85 -14.43
C ALA A 113 1.82 10.28 -12.97
N LEU A 114 1.30 11.49 -12.74
CA LEU A 114 0.97 11.99 -11.41
C LEU A 114 -0.08 11.11 -10.72
N LEU A 115 -1.18 10.79 -11.41
CA LEU A 115 -2.22 9.91 -10.88
C LEU A 115 -1.69 8.50 -10.58
N GLN A 116 -0.85 7.97 -11.45
CA GLN A 116 -0.24 6.66 -11.27
C GLN A 116 0.72 6.66 -10.08
N ASN A 117 1.52 7.70 -9.90
CA ASN A 117 2.39 7.86 -8.74
C ASN A 117 1.58 7.95 -7.45
N LYS A 118 0.48 8.69 -7.44
CA LYS A 118 -0.44 8.76 -6.28
C LYS A 118 -1.10 7.42 -5.97
N ALA A 119 -1.50 6.68 -6.99
CA ALA A 119 -2.07 5.36 -6.82
C ALA A 119 -1.04 4.35 -6.30
N ASP A 120 0.19 4.37 -6.83
CA ASP A 120 1.31 3.56 -6.35
C ASP A 120 1.71 3.94 -4.90
N GLU A 121 1.70 5.24 -4.56
CA GLU A 121 1.91 5.76 -3.20
C GLU A 121 0.88 5.15 -2.22
N HIS A 122 -0.41 5.20 -2.57
CA HIS A 122 -1.48 4.62 -1.76
C HIS A 122 -1.31 3.12 -1.55
N THR A 123 -1.04 2.35 -2.62
CA THR A 123 -0.80 0.90 -2.52
C THR A 123 0.40 0.60 -1.62
N LEU A 124 1.51 1.31 -1.79
CA LEU A 124 2.71 1.11 -0.96
C LEU A 124 2.45 1.45 0.51
N LYS A 125 1.76 2.57 0.79
CA LYS A 125 1.36 2.97 2.14
C LYS A 125 0.53 1.89 2.83
N HIS A 126 -0.51 1.38 2.16
CA HIS A 126 -1.35 0.31 2.69
C HIS A 126 -0.54 -0.97 2.96
N GLU A 127 0.30 -1.37 2.01
CA GLU A 127 1.14 -2.56 2.16
C GLU A 127 2.16 -2.45 3.29
N ILE A 128 2.81 -1.29 3.43
CA ILE A 128 3.74 -1.01 4.54
C ILE A 128 2.98 -1.15 5.86
N ARG A 129 1.83 -0.49 6.00
CA ARG A 129 1.00 -0.53 7.22
C ARG A 129 0.54 -1.95 7.56
N SER A 130 0.17 -2.76 6.57
CA SER A 130 -0.21 -4.16 6.78
C SER A 130 0.94 -5.03 7.35
N MET A 131 2.20 -4.65 7.10
CA MET A 131 3.39 -5.35 7.58
C MET A 131 3.92 -4.83 8.92
N VAL A 132 3.45 -3.68 9.41
CA VAL A 132 3.93 -3.05 10.65
C VAL A 132 3.82 -4.01 11.84
N GLY A 133 2.71 -4.72 11.94
CA GLY A 133 2.47 -5.69 13.02
C GLY A 133 3.55 -6.77 13.14
N LEU A 134 4.09 -7.20 11.99
CA LEU A 134 5.08 -8.27 11.88
C LEU A 134 6.52 -7.78 12.02
N ILE A 135 6.75 -6.48 11.86
CA ILE A 135 8.09 -5.89 11.74
C ILE A 135 8.45 -5.02 12.95
N ILE A 136 7.51 -4.20 13.40
CA ILE A 136 7.76 -3.15 14.39
C ILE A 136 7.61 -3.70 15.81
N PHE A 137 6.57 -4.50 16.08
CA PHE A 137 6.29 -4.97 17.44
C PHE A 137 7.13 -6.17 17.88
N PRO A 138 7.50 -7.14 17.01
CA PRO A 138 8.38 -8.21 17.43
C PRO A 138 9.77 -7.68 17.81
N PRO A 139 10.42 -8.27 18.84
CA PRO A 139 11.79 -7.93 19.19
C PRO A 139 12.75 -8.29 18.05
N MET A 140 12.51 -9.42 17.38
CA MET A 140 13.30 -9.89 16.23
C MET A 140 12.36 -10.32 15.10
N PRO A 141 12.14 -9.48 14.07
CA PRO A 141 11.33 -9.86 12.92
C PRO A 141 12.02 -10.91 12.04
N GLU A 142 11.26 -11.64 11.24
CA GLU A 142 11.84 -12.54 10.24
C GLU A 142 12.63 -11.74 9.19
N ALA A 143 13.86 -12.19 8.89
CA ALA A 143 14.74 -11.49 7.95
C ALA A 143 14.11 -11.31 6.54
N THR A 144 13.30 -12.27 6.11
CA THR A 144 12.59 -12.23 4.81
C THR A 144 11.56 -11.10 4.75
N ASP A 145 10.72 -10.98 5.78
CA ASP A 145 9.68 -9.97 5.83
C ASP A 145 10.26 -8.59 6.11
N TYR A 146 11.29 -8.50 6.95
CA TYR A 146 12.01 -7.25 7.20
C TYR A 146 12.62 -6.67 5.92
N ASN A 147 13.32 -7.49 5.14
CA ASN A 147 13.87 -7.06 3.85
C ASN A 147 12.79 -6.65 2.85
N LYS A 148 11.64 -7.35 2.84
CA LYS A 148 10.51 -6.99 1.99
C LYS A 148 9.89 -5.66 2.41
N PHE A 149 9.77 -5.42 3.72
CA PHE A 149 9.30 -4.17 4.30
C PHE A 149 10.21 -3.00 3.91
N LEU A 150 11.52 -3.12 4.12
CA LEU A 150 12.49 -2.08 3.76
C LEU A 150 12.44 -1.73 2.26
N LYS A 151 12.33 -2.73 1.38
CA LYS A 151 12.20 -2.48 -0.07
C LYS A 151 10.95 -1.66 -0.40
N LYS A 152 9.82 -1.95 0.26
CA LYS A 152 8.59 -1.19 0.06
C LYS A 152 8.71 0.23 0.62
N LEU A 153 9.34 0.36 1.79
CA LEU A 153 9.61 1.64 2.43
C LEU A 153 10.45 2.54 1.54
N HIS A 154 11.57 2.04 1.00
CA HIS A 154 12.40 2.79 0.05
C HIS A 154 11.63 3.18 -1.20
N LYS A 155 10.88 2.24 -1.79
CA LYS A 155 10.08 2.50 -2.99
C LYS A 155 9.01 3.58 -2.74
N TYR A 156 8.40 3.62 -1.56
CA TYR A 156 7.43 4.67 -1.21
C TYR A 156 8.06 6.07 -1.26
N PHE A 157 9.22 6.25 -0.63
CA PHE A 157 9.90 7.54 -0.63
C PHE A 157 10.52 7.89 -1.99
N GLU A 158 10.97 6.91 -2.77
CA GLU A 158 11.39 7.09 -4.16
C GLU A 158 10.26 7.67 -5.02
N VAL A 159 9.04 7.11 -4.94
CA VAL A 159 7.86 7.62 -5.66
C VAL A 159 7.51 9.06 -5.24
N ARG A 160 7.80 9.43 -3.98
CA ARG A 160 7.62 10.81 -3.49
C ARG A 160 8.79 11.75 -3.81
N GLY A 161 9.88 11.25 -4.38
CA GLY A 161 11.09 12.05 -4.62
C GLY A 161 11.82 12.46 -3.34
N ILE A 162 11.65 11.71 -2.24
CA ILE A 162 12.29 11.99 -0.95
C ILE A 162 13.48 11.04 -0.78
N GLY A 163 14.70 11.57 -0.88
CA GLY A 163 15.93 10.77 -0.72
C GLY A 163 16.22 10.42 0.75
N ASN A 164 16.08 11.41 1.64
CA ASN A 164 16.39 11.29 3.06
C ASN A 164 15.17 11.70 3.90
N PRO A 165 14.24 10.77 4.17
CA PRO A 165 13.04 11.07 4.94
C PRO A 165 13.36 11.40 6.40
N THR A 166 12.62 12.35 6.96
CA THR A 166 12.73 12.67 8.39
C THR A 166 12.16 11.53 9.24
N ILE A 167 12.54 11.48 10.53
CA ILE A 167 12.00 10.50 11.47
C ILE A 167 10.47 10.63 11.55
N GLU A 168 9.96 11.85 11.54
CA GLU A 168 8.52 12.15 11.55
C GLU A 168 7.82 11.59 10.30
N GLN A 169 8.42 11.76 9.11
CA GLN A 169 7.86 11.21 7.87
C GLN A 169 7.82 9.69 7.89
N LEU A 170 8.88 9.05 8.42
CA LEU A 170 8.92 7.59 8.61
C LEU A 170 7.86 7.15 9.62
N ALA A 171 7.76 7.83 10.76
CA ALA A 171 6.85 7.49 11.83
C ALA A 171 5.38 7.68 11.41
N LEU A 172 5.05 8.78 10.73
CA LEU A 172 3.71 9.04 10.19
C LEU A 172 3.27 7.98 9.16
N LEU A 173 4.20 7.53 8.32
CA LEU A 173 3.91 6.47 7.35
C LEU A 173 3.61 5.14 8.04
N ILE A 174 4.45 4.75 8.99
CA ILE A 174 4.43 3.45 9.68
C ILE A 174 3.31 3.39 10.73
N LEU A 175 3.20 4.41 11.58
CA LEU A 175 2.33 4.42 12.76
C LEU A 175 1.04 5.23 12.56
N GLY A 176 0.92 5.99 11.47
CA GLY A 176 -0.21 6.88 11.25
C GLY A 176 -0.21 8.04 12.24
N ASP A 177 -1.39 8.61 12.51
CA ASP A 177 -1.52 9.84 13.33
C ASP A 177 -1.16 9.62 14.80
N GLU A 178 -1.11 8.37 15.26
CA GLU A 178 -0.72 8.03 16.63
C GLU A 178 0.78 8.20 16.91
N TRP A 179 1.61 8.48 15.89
CA TRP A 179 3.06 8.50 16.03
C TRP A 179 3.57 9.48 17.09
N ALA A 180 2.87 10.60 17.28
CA ALA A 180 3.25 11.66 18.21
C ALA A 180 3.23 11.20 19.69
N ASN A 181 2.45 10.16 20.00
CA ASN A 181 2.28 9.65 21.37
C ASN A 181 3.16 8.43 21.68
N LYS A 182 4.09 8.08 20.78
CA LYS A 182 4.87 6.83 20.89
C LYS A 182 6.19 7.08 21.58
N SER A 183 6.73 6.02 22.20
CA SER A 183 7.99 6.09 22.95
C SER A 183 9.16 6.45 22.04
N GLU A 184 10.15 7.15 22.61
CA GLU A 184 11.39 7.50 21.92
C GLU A 184 12.14 6.25 21.41
N GLU A 185 12.10 5.16 22.17
CA GLU A 185 12.66 3.85 21.76
C GLU A 185 12.07 3.36 20.44
N LEU A 186 10.76 3.50 20.25
CA LEU A 186 10.08 3.09 19.02
C LEU A 186 10.51 3.96 17.84
N LEU A 187 10.60 5.28 18.06
CA LEU A 187 11.06 6.23 17.04
C LEU A 187 12.52 5.97 16.66
N MET A 188 13.37 5.62 17.62
CA MET A 188 14.75 5.22 17.38
C MET A 188 14.84 3.89 16.63
N LYS A 189 13.97 2.92 16.92
CA LYS A 189 13.86 1.68 16.13
C LYS A 189 13.50 2.00 14.68
N ILE A 190 12.50 2.85 14.44
CA ILE A 190 12.10 3.29 13.09
C ILE A 190 13.23 4.01 12.36
N LYS A 191 13.93 4.92 13.05
CA LYS A 191 15.12 5.60 12.52
C LYS A 191 16.18 4.59 12.09
N ASN A 192 16.50 3.64 12.96
CA ASN A 192 17.50 2.61 12.67
C ASN A 192 17.09 1.74 11.48
N MET A 193 15.79 1.45 11.28
CA MET A 193 15.36 0.69 10.10
C MET A 193 15.75 1.36 8.77
N TRP A 194 15.75 2.69 8.71
CA TRP A 194 16.12 3.41 7.50
C TRP A 194 17.63 3.68 7.41
N TYR A 195 18.21 4.23 8.48
CA TYR A 195 19.58 4.74 8.46
C TYR A 195 20.64 3.68 8.78
N ASP A 196 20.28 2.64 9.52
CA ASP A 196 21.20 1.58 9.93
C ASP A 196 20.49 0.22 10.08
N PRO A 197 19.96 -0.34 8.96
CA PRO A 197 19.13 -1.55 9.00
C PRO A 197 19.89 -2.78 9.54
N GLY A 198 21.22 -2.77 9.55
CA GLY A 198 22.05 -3.84 10.09
C GLY A 198 22.01 -3.95 11.61
N LYS A 199 21.61 -2.89 12.32
CA LYS A 199 21.44 -2.90 13.78
C LYS A 199 20.18 -3.62 14.25
N ILE A 200 19.21 -3.84 13.36
CA ILE A 200 17.98 -4.55 13.73
C ILE A 200 18.26 -6.05 13.69
N GLU A 201 18.21 -6.68 14.86
CA GLU A 201 18.34 -8.13 14.97
C GLU A 201 17.17 -8.83 14.28
N THR A 202 17.46 -9.82 13.44
CA THR A 202 16.44 -10.57 12.69
C THR A 202 16.58 -12.06 12.90
N LEU A 203 15.44 -12.75 12.88
CA LEU A 203 15.42 -14.22 12.90
C LEU A 203 15.85 -14.74 11.54
N LYS A 204 16.88 -15.59 11.52
CA LYS A 204 17.27 -16.32 10.31
C LYS A 204 16.15 -17.28 9.95
N THR A 205 15.50 -17.04 8.82
CA THR A 205 14.54 -17.99 8.25
C THR A 205 15.31 -19.29 7.95
N LYS A 206 15.08 -20.34 8.75
CA LYS A 206 15.61 -21.66 8.41
C LYS A 206 15.05 -22.00 7.04
N LYS A 207 15.92 -22.14 6.04
CA LYS A 207 15.50 -22.63 4.71
C LYS A 207 14.96 -24.04 4.92
N ILE A 208 13.65 -24.17 5.03
CA ILE A 208 12.98 -25.46 4.94
C ILE A 208 13.30 -25.92 3.53
N ALA A 209 14.20 -26.90 3.41
CA ALA A 209 14.51 -27.49 2.13
C ALA A 209 13.17 -27.88 1.50
N PRO A 210 12.89 -27.53 0.23
CA PRO A 210 11.64 -27.93 -0.39
C PRO A 210 11.53 -29.43 -0.18
N LEU A 211 10.46 -29.84 0.51
CA LEU A 211 10.08 -31.25 0.56
C LEU A 211 10.12 -31.67 -0.89
N LYS A 212 11.06 -32.55 -1.24
CA LYS A 212 11.09 -33.18 -2.55
C LYS A 212 9.78 -33.96 -2.59
N ASN A 213 8.70 -33.33 -3.02
CA ASN A 213 7.52 -34.05 -3.44
C ASN A 213 8.06 -34.94 -4.56
N PRO A 214 8.14 -36.27 -4.33
CA PRO A 214 8.52 -37.16 -5.41
C PRO A 214 7.54 -36.85 -6.54
N LYS A 215 8.08 -36.54 -7.73
CA LYS A 215 7.22 -36.38 -8.91
C LYS A 215 6.42 -37.67 -9.03
N GLU A 216 5.10 -37.59 -8.89
CA GLU A 216 4.22 -38.67 -9.30
C GLU A 216 4.57 -38.97 -10.77
N GLY A 217 5.18 -40.14 -11.01
CA GLY A 217 5.74 -40.52 -12.31
C GLY A 217 7.21 -40.97 -12.31
N THR A 218 8.00 -40.73 -11.25
CA THR A 218 9.31 -41.41 -11.10
C THR A 218 9.16 -42.73 -10.37
N THR A 219 8.48 -43.68 -11.02
CA THR A 219 8.57 -45.11 -10.69
C THR A 219 9.87 -45.66 -11.27
N TRP A 220 10.56 -46.49 -10.48
CA TRP A 220 11.78 -47.26 -10.81
C TRP A 220 13.06 -46.40 -10.79
N SER A 221 13.87 -46.39 -9.74
CA SER A 221 14.53 -47.58 -9.20
C SER A 221 15.43 -47.14 -8.04
N LYS A 222 15.26 -47.83 -6.91
CA LYS A 222 16.15 -48.03 -5.75
C LYS A 222 15.31 -48.04 -4.49
N LYS A 223 15.03 -49.26 -4.01
CA LYS A 223 14.54 -49.52 -2.66
C LYS A 223 15.56 -48.95 -1.67
N ARG A 224 15.35 -47.71 -1.24
CA ARG A 224 15.97 -47.20 -0.02
C ARG A 224 15.02 -47.62 1.10
N THR A 225 15.47 -48.50 1.97
CA THR A 225 14.80 -48.85 3.22
C THR A 225 14.58 -47.57 4.01
N LEU A 226 13.40 -46.96 3.84
CA LEU A 226 12.88 -45.96 4.75
C LEU A 226 12.61 -46.68 6.06
N ARG A 227 13.43 -46.40 7.06
CA ARG A 227 13.10 -46.70 8.45
C ARG A 227 11.94 -45.77 8.80
N THR A 228 10.72 -46.26 8.70
CA THR A 228 9.52 -45.60 9.21
C THR A 228 9.65 -45.59 10.72
N GLU A 229 10.23 -44.53 11.28
CA GLU A 229 9.98 -44.22 12.69
C GLU A 229 8.52 -43.79 12.77
N ASN A 230 7.69 -44.64 13.36
CA ASN A 230 6.31 -44.33 13.72
C ASN A 230 6.33 -43.13 14.66
N VAL A 231 6.17 -41.93 14.12
CA VAL A 231 5.85 -40.75 14.95
C VAL A 231 4.36 -40.86 15.27
N SER A 232 4.06 -41.62 16.32
CA SER A 232 2.76 -41.65 16.97
C SER A 232 2.33 -40.22 17.32
N ALA A 233 1.07 -39.88 17.01
CA ALA A 233 0.44 -38.61 17.32
C ALA A 233 0.45 -38.26 18.83
N GLY A 234 0.77 -39.23 19.71
CA GLY A 234 0.88 -39.04 21.15
C GLY A 234 2.04 -38.16 21.63
N ARG A 235 2.95 -37.70 20.76
CA ARG A 235 4.05 -36.76 21.13
C ARG A 235 3.78 -35.29 20.79
N SER A 236 2.62 -34.97 20.23
CA SER A 236 2.18 -33.60 20.01
C SER A 236 1.74 -32.95 21.33
N ARG A 237 2.27 -31.76 21.64
CA ARG A 237 1.84 -30.93 22.78
C ARG A 237 0.33 -30.63 22.81
N ALA A 238 -0.35 -30.77 21.68
CA ALA A 238 -1.80 -30.56 21.58
C ALA A 238 -2.64 -31.70 22.20
N TYR A 239 -2.05 -32.87 22.48
CA TYR A 239 -2.76 -34.05 23.02
C TYR A 239 -2.23 -34.51 24.39
N ASN A 240 -1.32 -33.75 25.02
CA ASN A 240 -0.83 -34.07 26.35
C ASN A 240 -1.77 -33.47 27.42
N THR A 241 -2.74 -34.25 27.87
CA THR A 241 -3.74 -33.85 28.88
C THR A 241 -3.23 -33.96 30.33
N GLU A 242 -1.98 -34.35 30.56
CA GLU A 242 -1.46 -34.61 31.92
C GLU A 242 -1.00 -33.36 32.69
N GLN A 243 -1.08 -32.15 32.14
CA GLN A 243 -0.68 -30.92 32.84
C GLN A 243 -1.81 -30.14 33.54
N TYR A 244 -3.04 -30.67 33.56
CA TYR A 244 -4.14 -30.11 34.34
C TYR A 244 -4.78 -31.16 35.27
N VAL A 245 -4.00 -31.65 36.23
CA VAL A 245 -4.57 -32.15 37.49
C VAL A 245 -4.20 -31.13 38.56
N ALA A 246 -5.16 -30.26 38.89
CA ALA A 246 -5.08 -29.44 40.08
C ALA A 246 -5.34 -30.36 41.28
N ASP A 247 -4.31 -30.59 42.08
CA ASP A 247 -4.45 -31.23 43.39
C ASP A 247 -5.30 -30.31 44.28
N TYR A 248 -6.51 -30.76 44.60
CA TYR A 248 -7.25 -30.27 45.75
C TYR A 248 -6.68 -30.92 47.02
N LYS A 249 -6.07 -30.13 47.89
CA LYS A 249 -6.00 -30.35 49.33
C LYS A 249 -6.17 -29.03 50.06
#